data_AF-X1BZN3-F1
#
_entry.id   AF-X1BZN3-F1
#
_cell.length_a   1.000
_cell.length_b   1.000
_cell.length_c   1.000
_cell.angle_alpha   90.00
_cell.angle_beta   90.00
_cell.angle_gamma   90.00
#
_symmetry.space_group_name_H-M   'P 1'
#
loop_
_entity.id
_entity.type
_entity.pdbx_description
1 polymer ?
#
loop_
_entity_poly.entity_id
_entity_poly.type
_entity_poly.pdbx_seq_one_letter_code
_entity_poly.pdbx_strand_id
1 'polypeptide(L)'
;HTFLPKSKKQFDGIAIDEGIWDSFSKHPSRLAQIKANEISYSWDMLIEKFIFHITTGTSYHLSHPNIKSQEEIFRLLAKENRTRRRLLATAINELITKTPDNKKATKTVFPSRPGEPFYLFMLLTKLKNIPYEKYRQVRHALLGSHLQILKLEYPEALDIIGVATETGTSEERSEDFIYLDTSKWTVENNKETEKLKKEFISQGLLGKKTMFRSSIKEYPDNKPSKIMVGMKGSERNMPCPCGSGKKFKKCCGREK
;
A
#
# COMPACT_ATOMS: atom_id res chain seq x y z
N HIS A 1 -18.56 6.40 0.39
CA HIS A 1 -19.77 5.99 -0.34
C HIS A 1 -20.91 5.94 0.67
N THR A 2 -21.97 6.72 0.44
CA THR A 2 -23.19 6.64 1.26
C THR A 2 -24.07 5.56 0.63
N PHE A 3 -24.51 4.58 1.42
CA PHE A 3 -25.42 3.52 0.95
C PHE A 3 -26.83 4.02 0.65
N LEU A 4 -27.11 5.29 1.01
CA LEU A 4 -28.39 5.93 0.81
C LEU A 4 -28.42 6.66 -0.54
N PRO A 5 -29.52 6.55 -1.30
CA PRO A 5 -29.70 7.35 -2.50
C PRO A 5 -29.65 8.84 -2.15
N LYS A 6 -29.10 9.67 -3.06
CA LYS A 6 -29.08 11.14 -2.94
C LYS A 6 -30.48 11.76 -3.11
N SER A 7 -31.47 11.23 -2.40
CA SER A 7 -32.81 11.80 -2.35
C SER A 7 -32.91 12.76 -1.17
N LYS A 8 -33.67 13.85 -1.34
CA LYS A 8 -33.99 14.81 -0.25
C LYS A 8 -34.96 14.25 0.80
N LYS A 9 -35.34 12.96 0.72
CA LYS A 9 -36.22 12.35 1.71
C LYS A 9 -35.43 11.96 2.95
N GLN A 10 -35.91 12.43 4.10
CA GLN A 10 -35.50 11.95 5.41
C GLN A 10 -35.98 10.49 5.53
N PHE A 11 -35.08 9.60 5.92
CA PHE A 11 -35.39 8.19 6.15
C PHE A 11 -35.39 7.95 7.66
N ASP A 12 -36.48 7.40 8.18
CA ASP A 12 -36.63 7.10 9.61
C ASP A 12 -36.13 5.69 9.98
N GLY A 13 -35.75 4.87 8.98
CA GLY A 13 -35.24 3.52 9.20
C GLY A 13 -34.59 2.89 7.97
N ILE A 14 -33.77 1.87 8.21
CA ILE A 14 -33.15 1.01 7.19
C ILE A 14 -33.57 -0.43 7.50
N ALA A 15 -34.19 -1.11 6.54
CA ALA A 15 -34.46 -2.54 6.61
C ALA A 15 -33.47 -3.30 5.71
N ILE A 16 -32.93 -4.41 6.22
CA ILE A 16 -32.12 -5.35 5.45
C ILE A 16 -32.88 -6.66 5.45
N ASP A 17 -33.43 -7.03 4.29
CA ASP A 17 -34.17 -8.27 4.15
C ASP A 17 -33.27 -9.49 4.38
N GLU A 18 -33.86 -10.55 4.91
CA GLU A 18 -33.20 -11.83 5.06
C GLU A 18 -32.74 -12.37 3.68
N GLY A 19 -31.57 -13.01 3.65
CA GLY A 19 -30.96 -13.52 2.41
C GLY A 19 -30.11 -12.51 1.62
N ILE A 20 -30.16 -11.21 1.94
CA ILE A 20 -29.27 -10.20 1.32
C ILE A 20 -27.79 -10.54 1.58
N TRP A 21 -27.46 -11.00 2.80
CA TRP A 21 -26.08 -11.38 3.14
C TRP A 21 -25.58 -12.56 2.30
N ASP A 22 -26.42 -13.58 2.10
CA ASP A 22 -26.08 -14.76 1.30
C ASP A 22 -25.88 -14.37 -0.18
N SER A 23 -26.79 -13.54 -0.71
CA SER A 23 -26.68 -12.99 -2.06
C SER A 23 -25.42 -12.16 -2.25
N PHE A 24 -25.09 -11.28 -1.30
CA PHE A 24 -23.89 -10.46 -1.32
C PHE A 24 -22.61 -11.31 -1.25
N SER A 25 -22.57 -12.30 -0.35
CA SER A 25 -21.41 -13.17 -0.15
C SER A 25 -21.09 -14.00 -1.39
N LYS A 26 -22.12 -14.42 -2.13
CA LYS A 26 -21.99 -15.17 -3.40
C LYS A 26 -21.83 -14.28 -4.63
N HIS A 27 -21.99 -12.96 -4.49
CA HIS A 27 -21.94 -12.04 -5.63
C HIS A 27 -20.54 -12.02 -6.27
N PRO A 28 -20.39 -12.11 -7.60
CA PRO A 28 -19.07 -12.23 -8.21
C PRO A 28 -18.12 -11.05 -7.98
N SER A 29 -18.64 -9.83 -7.87
CA SER A 29 -17.81 -8.67 -7.48
C SER A 29 -17.24 -8.82 -6.07
N ARG A 30 -17.97 -9.45 -5.14
CA ARG A 30 -17.48 -9.71 -3.77
C ARG A 30 -16.41 -10.80 -3.78
N LEU A 31 -16.63 -11.88 -4.52
CA LEU A 31 -15.63 -12.94 -4.71
C LEU A 31 -14.34 -12.39 -5.37
N ALA A 32 -14.48 -11.54 -6.40
CA ALA A 32 -13.35 -10.88 -7.04
C ALA A 32 -12.61 -9.92 -6.10
N GLN A 33 -13.35 -9.19 -5.24
CA GLN A 33 -12.75 -8.36 -4.19
C GLN A 33 -11.93 -9.21 -3.22
N ILE A 34 -12.47 -10.32 -2.70
CA ILE A 34 -11.77 -11.21 -1.78
C ILE A 34 -10.48 -11.72 -2.42
N LYS A 35 -10.57 -12.27 -3.65
CA LYS A 35 -9.41 -12.77 -4.40
C LYS A 35 -8.36 -11.68 -4.60
N ALA A 36 -8.76 -10.50 -5.05
CA ALA A 36 -7.82 -9.40 -5.24
C ALA A 36 -7.18 -8.95 -3.92
N ASN A 37 -7.87 -9.08 -2.80
CA ASN A 37 -7.36 -8.72 -1.48
C ASN A 37 -6.38 -9.75 -0.89
N GLU A 38 -6.18 -10.92 -1.50
CA GLU A 38 -5.25 -11.94 -0.99
C GLU A 38 -3.83 -11.39 -0.78
N ILE A 39 -3.33 -10.55 -1.70
CA ILE A 39 -2.00 -9.95 -1.56
C ILE A 39 -1.89 -9.04 -0.31
N SER A 40 -2.99 -8.46 0.15
CA SER A 40 -2.96 -7.54 1.30
C SER A 40 -2.70 -8.24 2.64
N TYR A 41 -2.84 -9.57 2.74
CA TYR A 41 -2.45 -10.30 3.95
C TYR A 41 -0.93 -10.26 4.17
N SER A 42 -0.11 -10.17 3.10
CA SER A 42 1.35 -9.97 3.24
C SER A 42 1.70 -8.65 3.94
N TRP A 43 0.85 -7.63 3.79
CA TRP A 43 0.99 -6.37 4.48
C TRP A 43 0.61 -6.48 5.96
N ASP A 44 -0.43 -7.25 6.29
CA ASP A 44 -0.80 -7.52 7.68
C ASP A 44 0.33 -8.24 8.40
N MET A 45 0.92 -9.28 7.78
CA MET A 45 2.09 -9.98 8.33
C MET A 45 3.29 -9.04 8.55
N LEU A 46 3.52 -8.10 7.64
CA LEU A 46 4.59 -7.11 7.78
C LEU A 46 4.33 -6.18 8.97
N ILE A 47 3.08 -5.73 9.16
CA ILE A 47 2.68 -4.95 10.32
C ILE A 47 2.86 -5.77 11.61
N GLU A 48 2.44 -7.03 11.64
CA GLU A 48 2.59 -7.90 12.81
C GLU A 48 4.05 -8.09 13.22
N LYS A 49 4.93 -8.39 12.25
CA LYS A 49 6.39 -8.46 12.49
C LYS A 49 6.92 -7.15 13.07
N PHE A 50 6.51 -6.02 12.52
CA PHE A 50 6.94 -4.72 12.99
C PHE A 50 6.46 -4.44 14.42
N ILE A 51 5.19 -4.69 14.72
CA ILE A 51 4.62 -4.56 16.06
C ILE A 51 5.41 -5.43 17.04
N PHE A 52 5.69 -6.69 16.68
CA PHE A 52 6.49 -7.60 17.49
C PHE A 52 7.90 -7.04 17.78
N HIS A 53 8.59 -6.51 16.77
CA HIS A 53 9.94 -5.95 16.98
C HIS A 53 9.95 -4.67 17.82
N ILE A 54 8.90 -3.84 17.73
CA ILE A 54 8.72 -2.70 18.62
C ILE A 54 8.47 -3.17 20.05
N THR A 55 7.50 -4.05 20.27
CA THR A 55 7.07 -4.44 21.63
C THR A 55 8.13 -5.25 22.37
N THR A 56 8.95 -6.02 21.65
CA THR A 56 10.05 -6.82 22.23
C THR A 56 11.36 -6.03 22.37
N GLY A 57 11.42 -4.77 21.93
CA GLY A 57 12.64 -3.96 21.97
C GLY A 57 13.77 -4.50 21.07
N THR A 58 13.46 -5.42 20.15
CA THR A 58 14.44 -6.03 19.21
C THR A 58 14.63 -5.20 17.94
N SER A 59 13.90 -4.09 17.80
CA SER A 59 14.15 -3.10 16.76
C SER A 59 15.46 -2.37 17.03
N TYR A 60 16.46 -2.60 16.17
CA TYR A 60 17.83 -2.09 16.30
C TYR A 60 17.94 -0.55 16.39
N HIS A 61 16.91 0.17 15.97
CA HIS A 61 16.88 1.63 15.96
C HIS A 61 15.43 2.11 16.16
N LEU A 62 14.99 2.23 17.41
CA LEU A 62 13.73 2.89 17.73
C LEU A 62 13.91 4.40 17.51
N SER A 63 13.25 4.98 16.51
CA SER A 63 13.06 6.43 16.44
C SER A 63 12.12 6.95 17.55
N HIS A 64 11.40 6.05 18.24
CA HIS A 64 10.33 6.36 19.17
C HIS A 64 10.33 5.40 20.38
N PRO A 65 11.20 5.62 21.38
CA PRO A 65 11.34 4.73 22.54
C PRO A 65 10.15 4.80 23.52
N ASN A 66 9.25 5.77 23.38
CA ASN A 66 8.08 5.94 24.24
C ASN A 66 6.86 5.15 23.74
N ILE A 67 6.16 4.46 24.65
CA ILE A 67 4.89 3.75 24.45
C ILE A 67 3.85 4.63 23.72
N LYS A 68 3.76 5.92 24.06
CA LYS A 68 2.78 6.84 23.43
C LYS A 68 3.01 6.99 21.93
N SER A 69 4.25 7.18 21.51
CA SER A 69 4.61 7.27 20.10
C SER A 69 4.45 5.94 19.35
N GLN A 70 4.51 4.80 20.05
CA GLN A 70 4.25 3.50 19.46
C GLN A 70 2.75 3.30 19.17
N GLU A 71 1.86 3.74 20.07
CA GLU A 71 0.41 3.69 19.85
C GLU A 71 -0.02 4.53 18.64
N GLU A 72 0.54 5.73 18.47
CA GLU A 72 0.26 6.60 17.34
C GLU A 72 0.59 5.91 16.01
N ILE A 73 1.74 5.23 15.93
CA ILE A 73 2.12 4.44 14.76
C ILE A 73 1.14 3.29 14.52
N PHE A 74 0.75 2.56 15.57
CA PHE A 74 -0.20 1.44 15.43
C PHE A 74 -1.55 1.92 14.94
N ARG A 75 -2.03 3.07 15.43
CA ARG A 75 -3.27 3.68 14.97
C ARG A 75 -3.20 4.07 13.51
N LEU A 76 -2.08 4.67 13.06
CA LEU A 76 -1.85 5.01 11.66
C LEU A 76 -1.89 3.78 10.76
N LEU A 77 -1.18 2.71 11.13
CA LEU A 77 -1.16 1.45 10.39
C LEU A 77 -2.53 0.76 10.38
N ALA A 78 -3.24 0.76 11.51
CA ALA A 78 -4.55 0.14 11.63
C ALA A 78 -5.63 0.86 10.81
N LYS A 79 -5.51 2.19 10.64
CA LYS A 79 -6.44 3.03 9.86
C LYS A 79 -6.49 2.67 8.37
N GLU A 80 -5.47 1.98 7.87
CA GLU A 80 -5.41 1.56 6.48
C GLU A 80 -6.50 0.52 6.15
N ASN A 81 -7.43 0.90 5.26
CA ASN A 81 -8.47 -0.01 4.81
C ASN A 81 -7.90 -1.11 3.90
N ARG A 82 -8.67 -2.18 3.70
CA ARG A 82 -8.22 -3.36 2.95
C ARG A 82 -7.77 -3.06 1.53
N THR A 83 -8.48 -2.18 0.83
CA THR A 83 -8.16 -1.77 -0.55
C THR A 83 -6.82 -1.04 -0.62
N ARG A 84 -6.53 -0.22 0.38
CA ARG A 84 -5.29 0.53 0.48
C ARG A 84 -4.12 -0.36 0.93
N ARG A 85 -4.33 -1.28 1.88
CA ARG A 85 -3.37 -2.35 2.20
C ARG A 85 -3.03 -3.19 0.97
N ARG A 86 -4.01 -3.53 0.13
CA ARG A 86 -3.78 -4.21 -1.16
C ARG A 86 -2.87 -3.39 -2.06
N LEU A 87 -3.11 -2.08 -2.20
CA LEU A 87 -2.24 -1.21 -2.99
C LEU A 87 -0.81 -1.13 -2.44
N LEU A 88 -0.63 -1.01 -1.12
CA LEU A 88 0.68 -0.98 -0.47
C LEU A 88 1.42 -2.30 -0.66
N ALA A 89 0.74 -3.43 -0.42
CA ALA A 89 1.26 -4.77 -0.63
C ALA A 89 1.69 -4.99 -2.09
N THR A 90 0.84 -4.63 -3.05
CA THR A 90 1.19 -4.69 -4.48
C THR A 90 2.41 -3.80 -4.76
N ALA A 91 2.46 -2.59 -4.22
CA ALA A 91 3.53 -1.66 -4.50
C ALA A 91 4.91 -2.17 -4.04
N ILE A 92 5.01 -2.75 -2.84
CA ILE A 92 6.27 -3.32 -2.32
C ILE A 92 6.62 -4.64 -3.02
N ASN A 93 5.65 -5.53 -3.25
CA ASN A 93 5.90 -6.79 -3.96
C ASN A 93 6.40 -6.54 -5.39
N GLU A 94 5.77 -5.62 -6.13
CA GLU A 94 6.26 -5.23 -7.45
C GLU A 94 7.67 -4.64 -7.41
N LEU A 95 7.99 -3.87 -6.37
CA LEU A 95 9.32 -3.29 -6.21
C LEU A 95 10.34 -4.42 -6.04
N ILE A 96 10.06 -5.40 -5.18
CA ILE A 96 10.91 -6.57 -4.94
C ILE A 96 11.08 -7.38 -6.22
N THR A 97 9.99 -7.70 -6.92
CA THR A 97 10.04 -8.59 -8.10
C THR A 97 10.71 -7.93 -9.31
N LYS A 98 10.61 -6.60 -9.47
CA LYS A 98 11.16 -5.88 -10.64
C LYS A 98 12.58 -5.37 -10.43
N THR A 99 13.08 -5.35 -9.19
CA THR A 99 14.40 -4.81 -8.90
C THR A 99 15.44 -5.92 -8.94
N PRO A 100 16.49 -5.82 -9.79
CA PRO A 100 17.58 -6.79 -9.78
C PRO A 100 18.31 -6.84 -8.43
N ASP A 101 18.81 -8.01 -8.07
CA ASP A 101 19.45 -8.28 -6.77
C ASP A 101 20.64 -7.36 -6.47
N ASN A 102 21.32 -6.85 -7.49
CA ASN A 102 22.46 -5.95 -7.35
C ASN A 102 22.12 -4.45 -7.43
N LYS A 103 20.84 -4.07 -7.41
CA LYS A 103 20.42 -2.68 -7.52
C LYS A 103 19.57 -2.22 -6.34
N LYS A 104 19.93 -1.09 -5.75
CA LYS A 104 19.05 -0.34 -4.86
C LYS A 104 17.82 0.18 -5.62
N ALA A 105 16.67 0.20 -4.96
CA ALA A 105 15.47 0.85 -5.47
C ALA A 105 14.70 1.58 -4.38
N THR A 106 13.93 2.59 -4.75
CA THR A 106 12.97 3.25 -3.86
C THR A 106 11.63 3.45 -4.57
N LYS A 107 10.53 3.40 -3.82
CA LYS A 107 9.18 3.68 -4.32
C LYS A 107 8.40 4.42 -3.26
N THR A 108 7.92 5.60 -3.59
CA THR A 108 7.02 6.37 -2.73
C THR A 108 5.58 6.13 -3.14
N VAL A 109 4.72 5.83 -2.18
CA VAL A 109 3.28 5.76 -2.35
C VAL A 109 2.65 6.94 -1.63
N PHE A 110 2.03 7.82 -2.40
CA PHE A 110 1.35 9.02 -1.91
C PHE A 110 0.05 8.64 -1.17
N PRO A 111 -0.39 9.47 -0.21
CA PRO A 111 -1.65 9.27 0.48
C PRO A 111 -2.84 9.28 -0.49
N SER A 112 -3.90 8.53 -0.16
CA SER A 112 -5.11 8.53 -0.99
C SER A 112 -6.03 9.69 -0.64
N ARG A 113 -5.90 10.22 0.58
CA ARG A 113 -6.62 11.40 1.08
C ARG A 113 -5.67 12.31 1.87
N PRO A 114 -5.93 13.63 1.91
CA PRO A 114 -5.18 14.53 2.77
C PRO A 114 -5.17 14.07 4.24
N GLY A 115 -4.01 14.16 4.89
CA GLY A 115 -3.82 13.71 6.28
C GLY A 115 -3.68 12.20 6.47
N GLU A 116 -3.55 11.43 5.39
CA GLU A 116 -3.07 10.04 5.44
C GLU A 116 -1.53 10.00 5.27
N PRO A 117 -0.85 8.95 5.73
CA PRO A 117 0.60 8.86 5.65
C PRO A 117 1.12 8.65 4.22
N PHE A 118 2.31 9.19 3.98
CA PHE A 118 3.16 8.77 2.87
C PHE A 118 3.86 7.47 3.23
N TYR A 119 4.03 6.59 2.24
CA TYR A 119 4.85 5.39 2.38
C TYR A 119 6.08 5.46 1.48
N LEU A 120 7.26 5.13 2.01
CA LEU A 120 8.48 4.98 1.23
C LEU A 120 9.02 3.56 1.39
N PHE A 121 9.02 2.81 0.29
CA PHE A 121 9.66 1.51 0.20
C PHE A 121 11.08 1.65 -0.32
N MET A 122 12.03 0.94 0.31
CA MET A 122 13.42 0.91 -0.13
C MET A 122 13.96 -0.52 -0.17
N LEU A 123 14.65 -0.85 -1.25
CA LEU A 123 15.44 -2.07 -1.36
C LEU A 123 16.93 -1.73 -1.34
N LEU A 124 17.71 -2.46 -0.54
CA LEU A 124 19.16 -2.33 -0.49
C LEU A 124 19.84 -3.68 -0.64
N THR A 125 20.80 -3.78 -1.56
CA THR A 125 21.59 -5.00 -1.79
C THR A 125 22.44 -5.36 -0.58
N LYS A 126 22.33 -6.63 -0.17
CA LYS A 126 23.23 -7.24 0.82
C LYS A 126 24.53 -7.65 0.12
N LEU A 127 25.61 -6.97 0.45
CA LEU A 127 26.95 -7.31 -0.06
C LEU A 127 27.55 -8.45 0.77
N LYS A 128 28.06 -9.50 0.11
CA LYS A 128 28.59 -10.71 0.78
C LYS A 128 29.69 -10.44 1.80
N ASN A 129 30.49 -9.39 1.58
CA ASN A 129 31.65 -9.06 2.41
C ASN A 129 31.33 -8.06 3.53
N ILE A 130 30.07 -7.69 3.72
CA ILE A 130 29.65 -6.75 4.76
C ILE A 130 28.96 -7.54 5.88
N PRO A 131 29.40 -7.40 7.14
CA PRO A 131 28.71 -7.99 8.28
C PRO A 131 27.24 -7.60 8.30
N TYR A 132 26.37 -8.56 8.62
CA TYR A 132 24.92 -8.37 8.57
C TYR A 132 24.44 -7.18 9.41
N GLU A 133 24.98 -7.01 10.60
CA GLU A 133 24.73 -5.88 11.50
C GLU A 133 25.04 -4.54 10.84
N LYS A 134 26.21 -4.45 10.20
CA LYS A 134 26.63 -3.23 9.51
C LYS A 134 25.72 -2.92 8.32
N TYR A 135 25.31 -3.96 7.59
CA TYR A 135 24.34 -3.84 6.51
C TYR A 135 23.00 -3.27 7.01
N ARG A 136 22.45 -3.79 8.12
CA ARG A 136 21.19 -3.28 8.70
C ARG A 136 21.31 -1.84 9.17
N GLN A 137 22.41 -1.48 9.84
CA GLN A 137 22.67 -0.09 10.26
C GLN A 137 22.68 0.87 9.07
N VAL A 138 23.38 0.51 7.99
CA VAL A 138 23.44 1.33 6.78
C VAL A 138 22.07 1.43 6.11
N ARG A 139 21.34 0.31 6.00
CA ARG A 139 19.98 0.30 5.42
C ARG A 139 19.02 1.19 6.21
N HIS A 140 19.05 1.11 7.54
CA HIS A 140 18.24 1.94 8.41
C HIS A 140 18.58 3.43 8.27
N ALA A 141 19.87 3.79 8.32
CA ALA A 141 20.32 5.18 8.18
C ALA A 141 19.96 5.78 6.81
N LEU A 142 20.12 5.00 5.73
CA LEU A 142 19.70 5.40 4.39
C LEU A 142 18.18 5.59 4.31
N LEU A 143 17.38 4.71 4.93
CA LEU A 143 15.93 4.84 4.96
C LEU A 143 15.53 6.16 5.65
N GLY A 144 16.09 6.45 6.81
CA GLY A 144 15.82 7.69 7.56
C GLY A 144 16.16 8.94 6.75
N SER A 145 17.32 8.93 6.09
CA SER A 145 17.74 10.02 5.19
C SER A 145 16.76 10.23 4.03
N HIS A 146 16.25 9.13 3.44
CA HIS A 146 15.23 9.20 2.40
C HIS A 146 13.90 9.79 2.89
N LEU A 147 13.49 9.52 4.13
CA LEU A 147 12.26 10.09 4.69
C LEU A 147 12.39 11.60 4.89
N GLN A 148 13.54 12.07 5.38
CA GLN A 148 13.83 13.50 5.51
C GLN A 148 13.79 14.19 4.15
N ILE A 149 14.48 13.62 3.14
CA ILE A 149 14.47 14.15 1.78
C ILE A 149 13.04 14.17 1.20
N LEU A 150 12.22 13.17 1.51
CA LEU A 150 10.81 13.15 1.11
C LEU A 150 10.04 14.31 1.74
N LYS A 151 10.22 14.58 3.04
CA LYS A 151 9.61 15.74 3.70
C LYS A 151 10.03 17.07 3.08
N LEU A 152 11.31 17.23 2.74
CA LEU A 152 11.80 18.44 2.07
C LEU A 152 11.15 18.63 0.68
N GLU A 153 10.93 17.54 -0.06
CA GLU A 153 10.29 17.60 -1.39
C GLU A 153 8.78 17.77 -1.34
N TYR A 154 8.15 17.28 -0.28
CA TYR A 154 6.70 17.30 -0.07
C TYR A 154 6.43 17.88 1.34
N PRO A 155 6.47 19.22 1.50
CA PRO A 155 6.29 19.87 2.79
C PRO A 155 4.95 19.54 3.47
N GLU A 156 3.94 19.13 2.71
CA GLU A 156 2.63 18.69 3.19
C GLU A 156 2.65 17.30 3.85
N ALA A 157 3.72 16.52 3.68
CA ALA A 157 3.83 15.20 4.29
C ALA A 157 4.00 15.35 5.81
N LEU A 158 2.92 15.11 6.57
CA LEU A 158 2.95 15.17 8.04
C LEU A 158 3.47 13.86 8.64
N ASP A 159 2.92 12.75 8.15
CA ASP A 159 3.27 11.39 8.54
C ASP A 159 4.00 10.68 7.40
N ILE A 160 5.18 10.16 7.67
CA ILE A 160 5.96 9.39 6.70
C ILE A 160 6.36 8.06 7.30
N ILE A 161 5.96 6.98 6.63
CA ILE A 161 6.28 5.60 6.99
C ILE A 161 7.28 5.03 5.98
N GLY A 162 8.49 4.74 6.45
CA GLY A 162 9.52 4.05 5.71
C GLY A 162 9.54 2.56 6.00
N VAL A 163 9.64 1.74 4.96
CA VAL A 163 9.90 0.30 5.08
C VAL A 163 11.04 -0.07 4.14
N ALA A 164 12.10 -0.66 4.69
CA ALA A 164 13.26 -1.10 3.91
C ALA A 164 13.55 -2.59 4.09
N THR A 165 14.06 -3.22 3.05
CA THR A 165 14.39 -4.66 3.06
C THR A 165 15.42 -4.98 1.97
N GLU A 166 15.93 -6.21 1.91
CA GLU A 166 16.94 -6.64 0.93
C GLU A 166 16.42 -6.64 -0.51
N THR A 167 17.30 -6.50 -1.49
CA THR A 167 16.98 -6.87 -2.88
C THR A 167 17.02 -8.39 -3.05
N GLY A 168 16.38 -8.89 -4.10
CA GLY A 168 16.36 -10.32 -4.44
C GLY A 168 15.38 -11.17 -3.63
N THR A 169 15.33 -12.45 -4.00
CA THR A 169 14.34 -13.42 -3.54
C THR A 169 14.92 -14.42 -2.52
N SER A 170 15.59 -13.90 -1.49
CA SER A 170 16.00 -14.74 -0.36
C SER A 170 14.75 -15.17 0.45
N GLU A 171 14.74 -16.41 0.94
CA GLU A 171 13.66 -16.93 1.78
C GLU A 171 13.61 -16.25 3.15
N GLU A 172 14.75 -15.79 3.66
CA GLU A 172 14.86 -15.05 4.92
C GLU A 172 15.20 -13.58 4.62
N ARG A 173 14.20 -12.71 4.77
CA ARG A 173 14.32 -11.27 4.56
C ARG A 173 14.12 -10.54 5.88
N SER A 174 14.85 -9.45 6.05
CA SER A 174 14.70 -8.59 7.21
C SER A 174 14.07 -7.26 6.80
N GLU A 175 13.27 -6.71 7.69
CA GLU A 175 12.58 -5.46 7.48
C GLU A 175 13.06 -4.41 8.48
N ASP A 176 13.38 -3.22 7.99
CA ASP A 176 13.53 -2.03 8.83
C ASP A 176 12.30 -1.15 8.63
N PHE A 177 11.80 -0.58 9.71
CA PHE A 177 10.65 0.30 9.70
C PHE A 177 10.99 1.60 10.42
N ILE A 178 10.65 2.73 9.81
CA ILE A 178 10.83 4.05 10.40
C ILE A 178 9.53 4.83 10.25
N TYR A 179 9.00 5.32 11.36
CA TYR A 179 8.04 6.42 11.33
C TYR A 179 8.78 7.73 11.56
N LEU A 180 8.51 8.71 10.71
CA LEU A 180 8.96 10.09 10.85
C LEU A 180 7.73 10.98 11.05
N ASP A 181 7.52 11.43 12.29
CA ASP A 181 6.60 12.52 12.62
C ASP A 181 7.26 13.85 12.27
N THR A 182 6.60 14.64 11.43
CA THR A 182 7.10 15.95 10.98
C THR A 182 6.29 17.11 11.55
N SER A 183 5.46 16.87 12.57
CA SER A 183 4.67 17.90 13.26
C SER A 183 5.54 19.03 13.84
N LYS A 184 6.79 18.71 14.21
CA LYS A 184 7.79 19.64 14.76
C LYS A 184 8.91 19.98 13.77
N TRP A 185 8.70 19.77 12.47
CA TRP A 185 9.71 20.00 11.44
C TRP A 185 10.05 21.49 11.31
N THR A 186 11.32 21.85 11.47
CA THR A 186 11.77 23.24 11.50
C THR A 186 12.47 23.70 10.21
N VAL A 187 12.77 25.00 10.16
CA VAL A 187 13.58 25.59 9.08
C VAL A 187 15.02 25.06 9.12
N GLU A 188 15.55 24.80 10.31
CA GLU A 188 16.86 24.17 10.50
C GLU A 188 16.87 22.76 9.89
N ASN A 189 15.82 21.96 10.14
CA ASN A 189 15.69 20.64 9.51
C ASN A 189 15.66 20.72 7.98
N ASN A 190 15.01 21.74 7.40
CA ASN A 190 15.06 21.98 5.95
C ASN A 190 16.50 22.24 5.48
N LYS A 191 17.23 23.14 6.14
CA LYS A 191 18.62 23.48 5.77
C LYS A 191 19.56 22.27 5.86
N GLU A 192 19.44 21.47 6.92
CA GLU A 192 20.21 20.23 7.09
C GLU A 192 19.86 19.21 6.00
N THR A 193 18.57 19.02 5.75
CA THR A 193 18.09 18.09 4.73
C THR A 193 18.47 18.52 3.31
N GLU A 194 18.55 19.82 3.03
CA GLU A 194 19.04 20.34 1.75
C GLU A 194 20.51 19.98 1.52
N LYS A 195 21.36 20.08 2.56
CA LYS A 195 22.76 19.63 2.49
C LYS A 195 22.85 18.14 2.27
N LEU A 196 22.10 17.35 3.05
CA LEU A 196 21.99 15.90 2.90
C LEU A 196 21.55 15.51 1.48
N LYS A 197 20.54 16.18 0.93
CA LYS A 197 20.05 15.93 -0.43
C LYS A 197 21.13 16.20 -1.47
N LYS A 198 21.88 17.29 -1.35
CA LYS A 198 22.99 17.61 -2.26
C LYS A 198 24.09 16.56 -2.22
N GLU A 199 24.46 16.11 -1.02
CA GLU A 199 25.44 15.03 -0.84
C GLU A 199 24.95 13.73 -1.50
N PHE A 200 23.71 13.34 -1.25
CA PHE A 200 23.10 12.16 -1.85
C PHE A 200 23.06 12.22 -3.39
N ILE A 201 22.83 13.40 -3.97
CA ILE A 201 22.92 13.60 -5.42
C ILE A 201 24.36 13.40 -5.90
N SER A 202 25.35 14.02 -5.23
CA SER A 202 26.77 13.92 -5.61
C SER A 202 27.30 12.48 -5.53
N GLN A 203 26.79 11.67 -4.60
CA GLN A 203 27.15 10.27 -4.43
C GLN A 203 26.32 9.31 -5.31
N GLY A 204 25.40 9.83 -6.13
CA GLY A 204 24.54 9.00 -6.98
C GLY A 204 23.53 8.13 -6.20
N LEU A 205 23.23 8.49 -4.95
CA LEU A 205 22.30 7.77 -4.08
C LEU A 205 20.83 8.10 -4.35
N LEU A 206 20.56 9.16 -5.11
CA LEU A 206 19.23 9.51 -5.63
C LEU A 206 19.16 9.32 -7.14
N GLY A 207 18.34 8.35 -7.56
CA GLY A 207 17.98 8.18 -8.96
C GLY A 207 16.91 9.16 -9.43
N LYS A 208 16.73 9.25 -10.75
CA LYS A 208 15.61 9.98 -11.36
C LYS A 208 14.29 9.41 -10.88
N LYS A 209 13.41 10.26 -10.36
CA LYS A 209 12.07 9.88 -9.91
C LYS A 209 11.08 9.99 -11.08
N THR A 210 10.21 8.99 -11.22
CA THR A 210 9.10 9.01 -12.18
C THR A 210 7.81 8.81 -11.42
N MET A 211 6.85 9.72 -11.61
CA MET A 211 5.54 9.67 -10.97
C MET A 211 4.54 8.96 -11.87
N PHE A 212 3.78 8.03 -11.30
CA PHE A 212 2.69 7.34 -11.98
C PHE A 212 1.40 7.52 -11.18
N ARG A 213 0.30 7.81 -11.88
CA ARG A 213 -1.04 7.81 -11.28
C ARG A 213 -1.69 6.46 -11.57
N SER A 214 -2.13 5.77 -10.53
CA SER A 214 -2.90 4.55 -10.63
C SER A 214 -4.20 4.67 -9.83
N SER A 215 -5.19 3.89 -10.21
CA SER A 215 -6.44 3.77 -9.45
C SER A 215 -6.68 2.30 -9.13
N ILE A 216 -7.14 2.02 -7.92
CA ILE A 216 -7.47 0.67 -7.48
C ILE A 216 -8.93 0.66 -7.04
N LYS A 217 -9.74 -0.20 -7.66
CA LYS A 217 -11.16 -0.33 -7.32
C LYS A 217 -11.34 -1.31 -6.18
N GLU A 218 -12.01 -0.92 -5.12
CA GLU A 218 -12.35 -1.82 -4.00
C GLU A 218 -12.97 -3.13 -4.49
N TYR A 219 -13.94 -3.02 -5.40
CA TYR A 219 -14.50 -4.13 -6.17
C TYR A 219 -13.92 -4.07 -7.59
N PRO A 220 -12.88 -4.86 -7.90
CA PRO A 220 -12.37 -4.93 -9.26
C PRO A 220 -13.46 -5.47 -10.20
N ASP A 221 -13.47 -4.97 -11.43
CA ASP A 221 -14.45 -5.42 -12.41
C ASP A 221 -14.19 -6.91 -12.69
N ASN A 222 -15.16 -7.75 -12.37
CA ASN A 222 -15.05 -9.19 -12.57
C ASN A 222 -15.22 -9.59 -14.03
N LYS A 223 -15.36 -8.63 -14.97
CA LYS A 223 -15.77 -8.91 -16.34
C LYS A 223 -14.81 -9.97 -16.90
N PRO A 224 -15.24 -11.22 -17.14
CA PRO A 224 -14.42 -12.15 -17.86
C PRO A 224 -14.06 -11.50 -19.19
N SER A 225 -12.87 -11.78 -19.70
CA SER A 225 -12.39 -11.33 -21.01
C SER A 225 -13.46 -11.48 -22.12
N LYS A 226 -14.34 -12.48 -22.04
CA LYS A 226 -15.50 -12.66 -22.93
C LYS A 226 -16.57 -11.54 -22.88
N ILE A 227 -16.75 -10.82 -21.76
CA ILE A 227 -17.63 -9.65 -21.71
C ILE A 227 -17.00 -8.46 -22.48
N MET A 228 -15.67 -8.32 -22.47
CA MET A 228 -14.98 -7.26 -23.21
C MET A 228 -14.97 -7.49 -24.73
N VAL A 229 -14.96 -8.75 -25.17
CA VAL A 229 -14.99 -9.12 -26.60
C VAL A 229 -16.43 -9.21 -27.15
N GLY A 230 -17.44 -9.19 -26.27
CA GLY A 230 -18.85 -9.32 -26.63
C GLY A 230 -19.20 -10.75 -27.04
N MET A 231 -20.01 -11.45 -26.24
CA MET A 231 -20.52 -12.78 -26.60
C MET A 231 -21.41 -12.66 -27.85
N LYS A 232 -21.18 -13.49 -28.88
CA LYS A 232 -21.92 -13.45 -30.15
C LYS A 232 -22.91 -14.62 -30.27
N GLY A 233 -23.99 -14.41 -31.03
CA GLY A 233 -24.94 -15.48 -31.37
C GLY A 233 -25.57 -16.17 -30.15
N SER A 234 -25.55 -17.51 -30.16
CA SER A 234 -26.19 -18.36 -29.14
C SER A 234 -25.59 -18.21 -27.74
N GLU A 235 -24.31 -17.82 -27.62
CA GLU A 235 -23.64 -17.58 -26.34
C GLU A 235 -24.34 -16.48 -25.51
N ARG A 236 -25.06 -15.55 -26.16
CA ARG A 236 -25.83 -14.49 -25.47
C ARG A 236 -27.02 -15.02 -24.64
N ASN A 237 -27.41 -16.28 -24.82
CA ASN A 237 -28.49 -16.93 -24.07
C ASN A 237 -28.00 -17.66 -22.81
N MET A 238 -26.70 -17.86 -22.64
CA MET A 238 -26.12 -18.49 -21.45
C MET A 238 -26.29 -17.59 -20.20
N PRO A 239 -26.27 -18.17 -18.99
CA PRO A 239 -26.23 -17.40 -17.75
C PRO A 239 -25.10 -16.37 -17.79
N CYS A 240 -25.42 -15.14 -17.39
CA CYS A 240 -24.47 -14.03 -17.41
C CYS A 240 -23.28 -14.37 -16.52
N PRO A 241 -22.03 -14.24 -17.03
CA PRO A 241 -20.85 -14.52 -16.22
C PRO A 241 -20.59 -13.44 -15.16
N CYS A 242 -21.43 -12.41 -15.11
CA CYS A 242 -21.57 -11.49 -13.99
C CYS A 242 -22.29 -12.10 -12.76
N GLY A 243 -22.76 -13.36 -12.85
CA GLY A 243 -23.41 -14.11 -11.77
C GLY A 243 -24.80 -13.62 -11.37
N SER A 244 -25.45 -12.81 -12.21
CA SER A 244 -26.81 -12.32 -11.96
C SER A 244 -27.91 -13.38 -12.13
N GLY A 245 -27.55 -14.61 -12.54
CA GLY A 245 -28.49 -15.68 -12.92
C GLY A 245 -29.30 -15.41 -14.20
N LYS A 246 -29.30 -14.17 -14.70
CA LYS A 246 -30.01 -13.77 -15.94
C LYS A 246 -29.20 -14.16 -17.17
N LYS A 247 -29.87 -14.40 -18.30
CA LYS A 247 -29.21 -14.58 -19.62
C LYS A 247 -28.34 -13.37 -19.95
N PHE A 248 -27.16 -13.57 -20.55
CA PHE A 248 -26.22 -12.48 -20.85
C PHE A 248 -26.87 -11.30 -21.61
N LYS A 249 -27.69 -11.56 -22.64
CA LYS A 249 -28.43 -10.52 -23.39
C LYS A 249 -29.43 -9.70 -22.57
N LYS A 250 -29.90 -10.23 -21.43
CA LYS A 250 -30.83 -9.55 -20.53
C LYS A 250 -30.13 -8.89 -19.34
N CYS A 251 -28.79 -8.94 -19.29
CA CYS A 251 -27.98 -8.41 -18.21
C CYS A 251 -26.85 -7.52 -18.76
N CYS A 252 -25.58 -7.96 -18.68
CA CYS A 252 -24.43 -7.16 -19.10
C CYS A 252 -24.30 -7.00 -20.63
N GLY A 253 -24.97 -7.85 -21.43
CA GLY A 253 -25.01 -7.77 -22.89
C GLY A 253 -26.31 -7.14 -23.43
N ARG A 254 -27.02 -6.37 -22.59
CA ARG A 254 -28.21 -5.61 -22.99
C ARG A 254 -27.72 -4.39 -23.76
N GLU A 255 -27.96 -4.36 -25.06
CA GLU A 255 -27.76 -3.15 -25.87
C GLU A 255 -28.68 -2.07 -25.29
N LYS A 256 -28.13 -0.87 -25.07
CA LYS A 256 -28.90 0.29 -24.66
C LYS A 256 -29.75 0.78 -25.82
#